data_AF-A0A1V5ECK9-F1
#
_entry.id   AF-A0A1V5ECK9-F1
#
_cell.length_a   1.000
_cell.length_b   1.000
_cell.length_c   1.000
_cell.angle_alpha   90.00
_cell.angle_beta   90.00
_cell.angle_gamma   90.00
#
_symmetry.space_group_name_H-M   'P 1'
#
loop_
_entity.id
_entity.type
_entity.pdbx_description
1 polymer ?
#
loop_
_entity_poly.entity_id
_entity_poly.type
_entity_poly.pdbx_seq_one_letter_code
_entity_poly.pdbx_strand_id
1 'polypeptide(L)'
;MRMTAYQIEEWLRRNRRRMIRCPYQPGDLRITLWGCRRRKSQARREDFTDLTKGDYFDYVYKSGLLRCRDCPIADAPSHRESRSMTHAAGQTVA
;
A
#
# COMPACT_ATOMS: atom_id res chain seq x y z
N MET A 1 -16.84 10.36 8.16
CA MET A 1 -16.10 11.62 7.99
C MET A 1 -15.45 11.60 6.60
N ARG A 2 -15.83 12.50 5.68
CA ARG A 2 -15.17 12.61 4.37
C ARG A 2 -14.00 13.60 4.50
N MET A 3 -12.81 13.20 4.06
CA MET A 3 -11.65 14.10 4.00
C MET A 3 -11.78 15.01 2.77
N THR A 4 -11.38 16.27 2.90
CA THR A 4 -11.30 17.20 1.75
C THR A 4 -10.05 16.92 0.92
N ALA A 5 -10.02 17.39 -0.33
CA ALA A 5 -8.84 17.29 -1.20
C ALA A 5 -7.58 17.87 -0.53
N TYR A 6 -7.71 19.04 0.10
CA TYR A 6 -6.63 19.68 0.86
C TYR A 6 -6.10 18.81 2.00
N GLN A 7 -6.98 18.17 2.77
CA GLN A 7 -6.57 17.27 3.86
C GLN A 7 -5.82 16.03 3.34
N ILE A 8 -6.22 15.52 2.17
CA ILE A 8 -5.54 14.40 1.51
C ILE A 8 -4.14 14.83 1.05
N GLU A 9 -4.02 15.97 0.38
CA GLU A 9 -2.73 16.50 -0.10
C GLU A 9 -1.76 16.76 1.04
N GLU A 10 -2.23 17.39 2.13
CA GLU A 10 -1.37 17.67 3.28
C GLU A 10 -0.93 16.38 3.98
N TRP A 11 -1.81 15.37 4.06
CA TRP A 11 -1.43 14.05 4.56
C TRP A 11 -0.37 13.39 3.67
N LEU A 12 -0.54 13.43 2.35
CA LEU A 12 0.43 12.88 1.38
C LEU A 12 1.79 13.58 1.50
N ARG A 13 1.80 14.91 1.66
CA ARG A 13 3.03 15.70 1.83
C ARG A 13 3.81 15.30 3.07
N ARG A 14 3.10 15.10 4.20
CA ARG A 14 3.68 14.68 5.48
C ARG A 14 4.16 13.23 5.47
N ASN A 15 3.48 12.35 4.74
CA ASN A 15 3.78 10.92 4.69
C ASN A 15 4.61 10.50 3.47
N ARG A 16 5.12 11.44 2.67
CA ARG A 16 5.80 11.17 1.39
C ARG A 16 6.91 10.11 1.46
N ARG A 17 7.66 10.05 2.57
CA ARG A 17 8.76 9.09 2.78
C ARG A 17 8.28 7.65 2.95
N ARG A 18 7.02 7.47 3.33
CA ARG A 18 6.36 6.16 3.52
C ARG A 18 5.65 5.69 2.25
N MET A 19 5.57 6.54 1.24
CA MET A 19 4.94 6.28 -0.04
C MET A 19 5.99 5.84 -1.06
N ILE A 20 5.65 4.84 -1.86
CA ILE A 20 6.39 4.44 -3.05
C ILE A 20 5.57 4.81 -4.29
N ARG A 21 6.26 5.06 -5.40
CA ARG A 21 5.63 5.13 -6.72
C ARG A 21 5.63 3.74 -7.33
N CYS A 22 4.48 3.25 -7.76
CA CYS A 22 4.37 1.93 -8.37
C CYS A 22 4.55 2.02 -9.89
N PRO A 23 5.62 1.45 -10.48
CA PRO A 23 5.84 1.48 -11.93
C PRO A 23 4.92 0.52 -12.70
N TYR A 24 4.22 -0.39 -12.01
CA TYR A 24 3.43 -1.45 -12.65
C TYR A 24 1.93 -1.14 -12.71
N GLN A 25 1.49 -0.06 -12.07
CA GLN A 25 0.09 0.35 -12.03
C GLN A 25 -0.09 1.68 -12.80
N PRO A 26 -1.20 1.85 -13.52
CA PRO A 26 -1.46 3.08 -14.26
C PRO A 26 -1.62 4.29 -13.33
N GLY A 27 -1.37 5.48 -13.87
CA GLY A 27 -1.67 6.75 -13.20
C GLY A 27 -0.71 7.20 -12.10
N ASP A 28 0.59 6.85 -12.19
CA ASP A 28 1.62 7.19 -11.17
C ASP A 28 1.16 6.86 -9.74
N LEU A 29 0.64 5.64 -9.56
CA LEU A 29 0.04 5.23 -8.29
C LEU A 29 1.03 5.40 -7.14
N ARG A 30 0.68 6.29 -6.21
CA ARG A 30 1.37 6.45 -4.93
C ARG A 30 0.70 5.58 -3.88
N ILE A 31 1.44 4.65 -3.32
CA ILE A 31 0.93 3.71 -2.32
C ILE A 31 1.98 3.49 -1.22
N THR A 32 1.55 3.14 -0.01
CA THR A 32 2.51 2.69 1.02
C THR A 32 3.06 1.31 0.66
N LEU A 33 4.26 0.97 1.13
CA LEU A 33 4.80 -0.39 0.97
C LEU A 33 3.87 -1.45 1.58
N TRP A 34 3.21 -1.12 2.70
CA TRP A 34 2.19 -1.98 3.30
C TRP A 34 0.97 -2.19 2.37
N GLY A 35 0.47 -1.12 1.75
CA GLY A 35 -0.61 -1.22 0.77
C GLY A 35 -0.21 -2.05 -0.46
N CYS A 36 1.04 -1.92 -0.92
CA CYS A 36 1.59 -2.75 -1.98
C CYS A 36 1.61 -4.25 -1.60
N ARG A 37 2.07 -4.58 -0.38
CA ARG A 37 2.04 -5.96 0.14
C ARG A 37 0.63 -6.51 0.24
N ARG A 38 -0.34 -5.70 0.68
CA ARG A 38 -1.76 -6.11 0.70
C ARG A 38 -2.30 -6.43 -0.69
N ARG A 39 -1.96 -5.63 -1.70
CA ARG A 39 -2.34 -5.92 -3.09
C ARG A 39 -1.75 -7.24 -3.59
N LYS A 40 -0.48 -7.54 -3.28
CA LYS A 40 0.12 -8.85 -3.59
C LYS A 40 -0.59 -10.00 -2.89
N SER A 41 -0.88 -9.83 -1.59
CA SER A 41 -1.63 -10.82 -0.82
C SER A 41 -3.02 -11.08 -1.40
N GLN A 42 -3.74 -10.02 -1.80
CA GLN A 42 -5.03 -10.15 -2.47
C GLN A 42 -4.90 -10.86 -3.82
N ALA A 43 -3.95 -10.43 -4.65
CA ALA A 43 -3.71 -11.05 -5.96
C ALA A 43 -3.45 -12.56 -5.85
N ARG A 44 -2.76 -13.03 -4.81
CA ARG A 44 -2.52 -14.47 -4.59
C ARG A 44 -3.77 -15.27 -4.18
N ARG A 45 -4.87 -14.60 -3.82
CA ARG A 45 -6.15 -15.22 -3.45
C ARG A 45 -7.15 -15.24 -4.60
N GLU A 46 -6.91 -14.47 -5.65
CA GLU A 46 -7.77 -14.43 -6.82
C GLU A 46 -7.49 -15.61 -7.75
N ASP A 47 -8.55 -16.10 -8.40
CA ASP A 47 -8.44 -17.03 -9.52
C ASP A 47 -8.27 -16.24 -10.82
N PHE A 48 -7.17 -16.50 -11.53
CA PHE A 48 -6.83 -15.89 -12.81
C PHE A 48 -6.92 -16.87 -13.99
N THR A 49 -7.44 -18.08 -13.77
CA THR A 49 -7.59 -19.11 -14.82
C THR A 49 -8.48 -18.63 -15.95
N ASP A 50 -9.53 -17.88 -15.60
CA ASP A 50 -10.39 -17.17 -16.54
C ASP A 50 -10.57 -15.71 -16.09
N LEU A 51 -9.85 -14.82 -16.76
CA LEU A 51 -9.93 -13.37 -16.56
C LEU A 51 -11.23 -12.78 -17.12
N THR A 52 -11.85 -13.44 -18.10
CA THR A 52 -13.08 -12.96 -18.75
C THR A 52 -14.34 -13.36 -18.00
N LYS A 53 -14.22 -14.29 -17.05
CA LYS A 53 -15.29 -14.64 -16.11
C LYS A 53 -15.64 -13.46 -15.20
N GLY A 54 -16.85 -12.97 -15.38
CA GLY A 54 -17.42 -11.85 -14.62
C GLY A 54 -17.87 -10.74 -15.56
N ASP A 55 -18.11 -9.56 -14.99
CA ASP A 55 -18.36 -8.36 -15.78
C ASP A 55 -17.07 -7.62 -16.17
N TYR A 56 -17.21 -6.48 -16.85
CA TYR A 56 -16.08 -5.63 -17.21
C TYR A 56 -15.28 -5.14 -15.99
N PHE A 57 -15.93 -4.87 -14.86
CA PHE A 57 -15.26 -4.42 -13.65
C PHE A 57 -14.45 -5.54 -13.01
N ASP A 58 -14.97 -6.77 -13.00
CA ASP A 58 -14.24 -7.95 -12.56
C ASP A 58 -12.98 -8.15 -13.40
N TYR A 59 -13.09 -8.03 -14.73
CA TYR A 59 -11.96 -8.11 -15.64
C TYR A 59 -10.90 -7.05 -15.33
N VAL A 60 -11.29 -5.78 -15.19
CA VAL A 60 -10.35 -4.68 -14.88
C VAL A 60 -9.69 -4.88 -13.51
N TYR A 61 -10.46 -5.29 -12.51
CA TYR A 61 -9.97 -5.57 -11.16
C TYR A 61 -8.95 -6.71 -11.15
N LYS A 62 -9.29 -7.87 -11.74
CA LYS A 62 -8.40 -9.04 -11.84
C LYS A 62 -7.15 -8.71 -12.65
N SER A 63 -7.30 -8.05 -13.80
CA SER A 63 -6.18 -7.61 -14.64
C SER A 63 -5.23 -6.67 -13.90
N GLY A 64 -5.78 -5.76 -13.10
CA GLY A 64 -4.99 -4.87 -12.24
C GLY A 64 -4.24 -5.61 -11.14
N LEU A 65 -4.85 -6.64 -10.54
CA LEU A 65 -4.22 -7.46 -9.49
C LEU A 65 -3.22 -8.47 -10.02
N LEU A 66 -3.40 -9.01 -11.23
CA LEU A 66 -2.52 -10.02 -11.81
C LEU A 66 -1.04 -9.57 -11.79
N ARG A 67 -0.80 -8.29 -12.13
CA ARG A 67 0.54 -7.66 -12.08
C ARG A 67 1.16 -7.65 -10.66
N CYS A 68 0.33 -7.75 -9.63
CA CYS A 68 0.76 -7.73 -8.24
C CYS A 68 1.07 -9.13 -7.67
N ARG A 69 0.60 -10.22 -8.30
CA ARG A 69 0.69 -11.60 -7.75
C ARG A 69 2.12 -12.00 -7.39
N ASP A 70 3.04 -11.71 -8.30
CA ASP A 70 4.46 -12.08 -8.22
C ASP A 70 5.38 -10.85 -8.21
N CYS A 71 4.83 -9.69 -7.81
CA CYS A 71 5.56 -8.43 -7.84
C CYS A 71 6.73 -8.40 -6.82
N PRO A 72 7.96 -8.04 -7.25
CA PRO A 72 9.14 -8.01 -6.37
C PRO A 72 9.16 -6.81 -5.43
N ILE A 73 8.50 -5.70 -5.79
CA ILE A 73 8.46 -4.47 -4.96
C ILE A 73 7.86 -4.77 -3.58
N ALA A 74 6.86 -5.64 -3.52
CA ALA A 74 6.21 -6.00 -2.26
C ALA A 74 7.15 -6.74 -1.30
N ASP A 75 8.16 -7.43 -1.82
CA ASP A 75 9.14 -8.19 -1.03
C ASP A 75 10.32 -7.31 -0.58
N ALA A 76 10.40 -6.07 -1.08
CA ALA A 76 11.43 -5.14 -0.65
C ALA A 76 11.38 -4.96 0.87
N PRO A 77 12.54 -4.90 1.55
CA PRO A 77 12.59 -4.63 2.97
C PRO A 77 11.92 -3.28 3.22
N SER A 78 11.04 -3.23 4.23
CA SER A 78 10.63 -1.91 4.71
C SER A 78 11.87 -1.30 5.33
N HIS A 79 12.31 -0.15 4.83
CA HIS A 79 13.13 0.74 5.65
C HIS A 79 12.28 1.04 6.88
N ARG A 80 12.48 0.24 7.95
CA ARG A 80 11.95 0.54 9.27
C ARG A 80 12.43 1.96 9.54
N GLU A 81 11.50 2.88 9.78
CA GLU A 81 11.85 4.07 10.54
C GLU A 81 12.40 3.56 11.87
N SER A 82 13.72 3.52 11.97
CA SER A 82 14.43 3.47 13.24
C SER A 82 14.03 4.72 14.01
N ARG A 83 12.90 4.65 14.71
CA ARG A 83 12.55 5.60 15.75
C ARG A 83 12.59 4.85 17.06
N SER A 84 13.72 5.06 17.73
CA SER A 84 14.00 4.74 19.12
C SER A 84 12.75 4.90 19.98
N MET A 85 12.33 3.82 20.64
CA MET A 85 11.67 3.94 21.93
C MET A 85 12.76 4.23 22.96
N THR A 86 13.22 5.48 23.01
CA THR A 86 13.93 5.96 24.20
C THR A 86 12.90 6.13 25.31
N HIS A 87 13.11 5.34 26.37
CA HIS A 87 12.41 5.35 27.64
C HIS A 87 12.08 6.77 28.14
N ALA A 88 10.82 7.01 28.50
CA ALA A 88 10.48 7.99 29.53
C ALA A 88 10.22 7.18 30.80
N ALA A 89 11.23 7.18 31.69
CA ALA A 89 11.15 6.61 33.02
C ALA A 89 9.97 7.24 33.77
N GLY A 90 9.15 6.40 34.41
CA GLY A 90 8.14 6.86 35.36
C GLY A 90 8.82 7.57 36.52
N GLN A 91 8.45 8.83 36.75
CA GLN A 91 8.69 9.52 37.99
C GLN A 91 7.59 9.11 38.98
N THR A 92 7.92 8.21 39.90
CA THR A 92 7.23 8.10 41.19
C THR A 92 7.82 9.14 42.14
N VAL A 93 6.98 10.07 42.61
CA VAL A 93 7.24 10.86 43.82
C VAL A 93 5.98 10.79 44.68
N ALA A 94 6.09 10.07 45.79
CA ALA A 94 5.35 10.29 47.03
C ALA A 94 6.31 9.93 48.17
#